data_AF-A0A8H5Z8W1-F1
#
_entry.id   AF-A0A8H5Z8W1-F1
#
_cell.length_a   1.000
_cell.length_b   1.000
_cell.length_c   1.000
_cell.angle_alpha   90.00
_cell.angle_beta   90.00
_cell.angle_gamma   90.00
#
_symmetry.space_group_name_H-M   'P 1'
#
loop_
_entity.id
_entity.type
_entity.pdbx_description
1 polymer ?
#
loop_
_entity_poly.entity_id
_entity_poly.type
_entity_poly.pdbx_seq_one_letter_code
_entity_poly.pdbx_strand_id
1 'polypeptide(L)'
;MGVVRDEMGGAQVPSYVTEFNDAKGGVYAMEWAESSISVWFFPHDSPGYTEYFSQSNATAVTSPDPSTWGPPMARFSGSGCDFSERFVDMKIVFNTALCGVFREAYWEVEGLRWFQKL
;
A
#
# COMPACT_ATOMS: atom_id res chain seq x y z
N MET A 1 -1.33 12.37 11.26
CA MET A 1 -1.28 11.01 10.71
C MET A 1 -2.71 10.54 10.55
N GLY A 2 -3.21 10.47 9.32
CA GLY A 2 -4.57 10.03 9.04
C GLY A 2 -4.54 8.96 7.96
N VAL A 3 -5.17 7.82 8.23
CA VAL A 3 -5.56 6.88 7.17
C VAL A 3 -6.84 7.45 6.59
N VAL A 4 -6.83 7.83 5.32
CA VAL A 4 -8.08 8.18 4.64
C VAL A 4 -8.77 6.85 4.38
N ARG A 5 -9.89 6.61 5.07
CA ARG A 5 -10.77 5.48 4.74
C ARG A 5 -11.38 5.80 3.40
N ASP A 6 -10.94 5.10 2.36
CA ASP A 6 -11.54 5.22 1.04
C ASP A 6 -12.91 4.54 1.09
N GLU A 7 -13.94 5.31 1.40
CA GLU A 7 -15.32 4.88 1.23
C GLU A 7 -15.71 5.04 -0.24
N MET A 8 -15.19 4.16 -1.09
CA MET A 8 -15.83 3.87 -2.37
C MET A 8 -17.14 3.08 -2.09
N GLY A 9 -18.18 3.79 -1.65
CA GLY A 9 -19.54 3.24 -1.59
C GLY A 9 -19.73 2.00 -0.71
N GLY A 10 -19.03 1.92 0.43
CA GLY A 10 -19.22 0.86 1.43
C GLY A 10 -18.57 -0.49 1.11
N ALA A 11 -17.84 -0.63 0.00
CA ALA A 11 -17.04 -1.82 -0.28
C ALA A 11 -15.62 -1.65 0.28
N GLN A 12 -15.10 -2.67 0.97
CA GLN A 12 -13.69 -2.73 1.36
C GLN A 12 -12.82 -2.79 0.09
N VAL A 13 -11.75 -1.98 0.05
CA VAL A 13 -10.75 -2.06 -1.02
C VAL A 13 -9.90 -3.32 -0.78
N PRO A 14 -9.78 -4.26 -1.73
CA PRO A 14 -9.10 -5.55 -1.54
C PRO A 14 -7.57 -5.39 -1.53
N SER A 15 -7.05 -4.76 -0.49
CA SER A 15 -5.67 -4.25 -0.45
C SER A 15 -4.66 -5.21 0.16
N TYR A 16 -5.09 -6.32 0.79
CA TYR A 16 -4.16 -7.22 1.46
C TYR A 16 -4.58 -8.70 1.46
N VAL A 17 -3.59 -9.58 1.37
CA VAL A 17 -3.67 -11.06 1.51
C VAL A 17 -4.82 -11.68 0.73
N THR A 18 -5.84 -12.24 1.40
CA THR A 18 -6.85 -13.10 0.75
C THR A 18 -7.70 -12.29 -0.20
N GLU A 19 -8.24 -11.16 0.25
CA GLU A 19 -9.07 -10.29 -0.58
C GLU A 19 -8.29 -9.75 -1.78
N PHE A 20 -7.02 -9.38 -1.58
CA PHE A 20 -6.13 -8.94 -2.66
C PHE A 20 -5.93 -10.03 -3.70
N ASN A 21 -5.61 -11.26 -3.27
CA ASN A 21 -5.39 -12.38 -4.18
C ASN A 21 -6.65 -12.78 -4.94
N ASP A 22 -7.79 -12.83 -4.25
CA ASP A 22 -9.09 -13.15 -4.84
C ASP A 22 -9.52 -12.08 -5.86
N ALA A 23 -9.15 -10.82 -5.64
CA ALA A 23 -9.34 -9.71 -6.57
C ALA A 23 -8.27 -9.62 -7.68
N LYS A 24 -7.42 -10.65 -7.85
CA LYS A 24 -6.32 -10.72 -8.84
C LYS A 24 -5.22 -9.67 -8.62
N GLY A 25 -5.13 -9.12 -7.42
CA GLY A 25 -4.15 -8.13 -7.02
C GLY A 25 -4.42 -6.74 -7.59
N GLY A 26 -3.34 -6.01 -7.89
CA GLY A 26 -3.39 -4.64 -8.39
C GLY A 26 -2.03 -3.98 -8.34
N VAL A 27 -2.01 -2.65 -8.51
CA VAL A 27 -0.79 -1.85 -8.50
C VAL A 27 -0.72 -1.02 -7.23
N TYR A 28 0.38 -1.17 -6.50
CA TYR A 28 0.79 -0.20 -5.48
C TYR A 28 1.73 0.81 -6.11
N ALA A 29 1.40 2.10 -5.98
CA ALA A 29 2.24 3.20 -6.42
C ALA A 29 2.62 4.06 -5.21
N MET A 30 3.90 4.45 -5.15
CA MET A 30 4.42 5.32 -4.11
C MET A 30 5.07 6.55 -4.76
N GLU A 31 4.61 7.72 -4.35
CA GLU A 31 5.32 8.97 -4.60
C GLU A 31 6.13 9.31 -3.36
N TRP A 32 7.45 9.45 -3.54
CA TRP A 32 8.37 9.91 -2.51
C TRP A 32 8.90 11.27 -2.93
N ALA A 33 8.38 12.31 -2.28
CA ALA A 33 8.74 13.71 -2.49
C ALA A 33 9.47 14.28 -1.26
N GLU A 34 10.07 15.46 -1.41
CA GLU A 34 10.87 16.12 -0.35
C GLU A 34 10.07 16.44 0.92
N SER A 35 8.75 16.56 0.84
CA SER A 35 7.87 16.96 1.96
C SER A 35 6.78 15.94 2.30
N SER A 36 6.70 14.84 1.53
CA SER A 36 5.68 13.82 1.77
C SER A 36 6.00 12.49 1.12
N ILE A 37 5.45 11.43 1.70
CA ILE A 37 5.33 10.12 1.06
C ILE A 37 3.84 9.81 0.91
N SER A 38 3.41 9.50 -0.31
CA SER A 38 2.02 9.14 -0.62
C SER A 38 1.95 7.77 -1.26
N VAL A 39 0.95 6.98 -0.87
CA VAL A 39 0.75 5.62 -1.37
C VAL A 39 -0.66 5.44 -1.88
N TRP A 40 -0.77 4.92 -3.10
CA TRP A 40 -2.02 4.54 -3.74
C TRP A 40 -2.05 3.03 -3.97
N PHE A 41 -3.27 2.49 -3.99
CA PHE A 41 -3.53 1.13 -4.43
C PHE A 41 -4.63 1.17 -5.49
N PHE A 42 -4.35 0.57 -6.63
CA PHE A 42 -5.29 0.44 -7.74
C PHE A 42 -5.63 -1.05 -7.93
N PRO A 43 -6.82 -1.51 -7.50
CA PRO A 43 -7.25 -2.89 -7.73
C PRO A 43 -7.24 -3.24 -9.23
N HIS A 44 -6.92 -4.49 -9.57
CA HIS A 44 -6.73 -4.91 -10.96
C HIS A 44 -7.92 -4.59 -11.87
N ASP A 45 -9.14 -4.84 -11.42
CA ASP A 45 -10.37 -4.60 -12.19
C ASP A 45 -10.96 -3.17 -11.97
N SER A 46 -10.16 -2.22 -11.47
CA SER A 46 -10.60 -0.83 -11.23
C SER A 46 -10.47 0.09 -12.46
N PRO A 47 -11.29 1.15 -12.56
CA PRO A 47 -11.11 2.18 -13.59
C PRO A 47 -9.72 2.82 -13.56
N GLY A 48 -9.20 3.15 -12.38
CA GLY A 48 -7.86 3.75 -12.22
C GLY A 48 -6.74 2.82 -12.68
N TYR A 49 -6.83 1.51 -12.43
CA TYR A 49 -5.88 0.55 -13.02
C TYR A 49 -5.92 0.59 -14.55
N THR A 50 -7.13 0.60 -15.13
CA THR A 50 -7.30 0.62 -16.58
C THR A 50 -6.74 1.90 -17.20
N GLU A 51 -7.02 3.04 -16.58
CA GLU A 51 -6.60 4.36 -17.06
C GLU A 51 -5.08 4.54 -16.97
N TYR A 52 -4.47 4.15 -15.85
CA TYR A 52 -3.08 4.51 -15.54
C TYR A 52 -2.07 3.38 -15.77
N PHE A 53 -2.49 2.11 -15.71
CA PHE A 53 -1.58 0.97 -15.67
C PHE A 53 -1.87 -0.14 -16.69
N SER A 54 -2.98 -0.09 -17.43
CA SER A 54 -3.24 -1.08 -18.48
C SER A 54 -2.26 -0.97 -19.64
N GLN A 55 -1.85 -2.11 -20.20
CA GLN A 55 -0.94 -2.16 -21.35
C GLN A 55 -1.51 -1.47 -22.61
N SER A 56 -2.83 -1.28 -22.67
CA SER A 56 -3.48 -0.48 -23.71
C SER A 56 -3.13 1.01 -23.64
N ASN A 57 -2.57 1.51 -22.53
CA ASN A 57 -2.14 2.89 -22.35
C ASN A 57 -0.64 2.99 -22.03
N ALA A 58 0.21 2.67 -23.02
CA ALA A 58 1.67 2.63 -22.86
C ALA A 58 2.31 3.96 -22.38
N THR A 59 1.68 5.10 -22.70
CA THR A 59 2.12 6.43 -22.23
C THR A 59 1.90 6.64 -20.74
N ALA A 60 0.78 6.17 -20.18
CA ALA A 60 0.51 6.29 -18.75
C ALA A 60 1.47 5.45 -17.90
N VAL A 61 1.91 4.30 -18.43
CA VAL A 61 2.85 3.40 -17.74
C VAL A 61 4.29 3.95 -17.73
N THR A 62 4.68 4.72 -18.75
CA THR A 62 6.07 5.20 -18.91
C THR A 62 6.32 6.58 -18.32
N SER A 63 5.28 7.37 -18.08
CA SER A 63 5.36 8.70 -17.45
C SER A 63 4.16 8.94 -16.52
N PRO A 64 4.11 8.27 -15.36
CA PRO A 64 3.02 8.45 -14.40
C PRO A 64 2.94 9.89 -13.87
N ASP A 65 1.72 10.42 -13.74
CA ASP A 65 1.43 11.72 -13.10
C ASP A 65 0.51 11.54 -11.87
N PRO A 66 1.08 11.46 -10.65
CA PRO A 66 0.33 11.25 -9.42
C PRO A 66 -0.70 12.34 -9.10
N SER A 67 -0.57 13.55 -9.66
CA SER A 67 -1.52 14.65 -9.40
C SER A 67 -2.93 14.36 -9.96
N THR A 68 -3.04 13.42 -10.90
CA THR A 68 -4.28 13.02 -11.55
C THR A 68 -5.02 11.87 -10.85
N TRP A 69 -4.36 11.15 -9.94
CA TRP A 69 -4.83 9.87 -9.38
C TRP A 69 -5.86 10.00 -8.25
N GLY A 70 -6.18 11.23 -7.84
CA GLY A 70 -7.05 11.47 -6.69
C GLY A 70 -6.36 11.19 -5.34
N PRO A 71 -7.14 11.14 -4.23
CA PRO A 71 -6.60 11.02 -2.89
C PRO A 71 -5.82 9.71 -2.69
N PRO A 72 -4.64 9.75 -2.04
CA PRO A 72 -3.91 8.54 -1.68
C PRO A 72 -4.60 7.79 -0.54
N MET A 73 -4.44 6.46 -0.53
CA MET A 73 -4.85 5.59 0.58
C MET A 73 -4.09 5.96 1.87
N ALA A 74 -2.82 6.33 1.74
CA ALA A 74 -2.01 6.82 2.85
C ALA A 74 -1.18 8.02 2.42
N ARG A 75 -1.18 9.06 3.27
CA ARG A 75 -0.32 10.24 3.10
C ARG A 75 0.42 10.54 4.39
N PHE A 76 1.75 10.54 4.29
CA PHE A 76 2.66 10.95 5.35
C PHE A 76 3.20 12.32 4.99
N SER A 77 2.85 13.33 5.77
CA SER A 77 3.28 14.71 5.59
C SER A 77 3.19 15.47 6.91
N GLY A 78 3.76 16.68 6.94
CA GLY A 78 3.66 17.61 8.07
C GLY A 78 5.01 18.22 8.45
N SER A 79 4.96 19.35 9.16
CA SER A 79 6.16 20.12 9.53
C SER A 79 7.02 19.50 10.64
N GLY A 80 6.57 18.41 11.26
CA GLY A 80 7.31 17.72 12.33
C GLY A 80 8.35 16.71 11.84
N CYS A 81 8.55 16.57 10.53
CA CYS A 81 9.45 15.60 9.93
C CYS A 81 10.12 16.23 8.70
N ASP A 82 11.45 16.23 8.67
CA ASP A 82 12.20 16.52 7.44
C ASP A 82 12.33 15.22 6.65
N PHE A 83 11.58 15.06 5.55
CA PHE A 83 11.59 13.82 4.79
C PHE A 83 12.88 13.64 3.99
N SER A 84 13.51 14.74 3.57
CA SER A 84 14.74 14.73 2.77
C SER A 84 15.95 14.23 3.55
N GLU A 85 15.98 14.48 4.87
CA GLU A 85 17.05 13.97 5.74
C GLU A 85 16.77 12.57 6.30
N ARG A 86 15.51 12.16 6.41
CA ARG A 86 15.11 10.91 7.09
C ARG A 86 15.00 9.72 6.16
N PHE A 87 14.68 9.95 4.90
CA PHE A 87 14.58 8.94 3.87
C PHE A 87 15.59 9.30 2.80
N VAL A 88 16.62 8.47 2.61
CA VAL A 88 17.68 8.65 1.62
C VAL A 88 18.11 7.28 1.13
N ASP A 89 18.44 7.17 -0.16
CA ASP A 89 19.01 5.96 -0.77
C ASP A 89 18.31 4.64 -0.37
N MET A 90 16.98 4.66 -0.37
CA MET A 90 16.16 3.54 0.04
C MET A 90 16.32 2.34 -0.91
N LYS A 91 16.23 1.13 -0.36
CA LYS A 91 16.21 -0.12 -1.12
C LYS A 91 14.80 -0.70 -1.14
N ILE A 92 14.38 -1.16 -2.32
CA ILE A 92 13.17 -1.95 -2.46
C ILE A 92 13.47 -3.37 -1.93
N VAL A 93 12.68 -3.85 -0.99
CA VAL A 93 12.85 -5.16 -0.36
C VAL A 93 11.52 -5.92 -0.41
N PHE A 94 11.57 -7.14 -0.96
CA PHE A 94 10.49 -8.11 -0.85
C PHE A 94 10.95 -9.24 0.07
N ASN A 95 10.20 -9.50 1.14
CA ASN A 95 10.56 -10.49 2.15
C ASN A 95 9.31 -11.18 2.72
N THR A 96 9.39 -12.51 2.86
CA THR A 96 8.39 -13.32 3.56
C THR A 96 9.08 -14.03 4.72
N ALA A 97 9.12 -13.39 5.88
CA ALA A 97 9.68 -13.97 7.09
C ALA A 97 8.62 -14.72 7.91
N LEU A 98 9.06 -15.77 8.61
CA LEU A 98 8.25 -16.55 9.54
C LEU A 98 8.78 -16.35 10.96
N CYS A 99 7.87 -16.26 11.94
CA CYS A 99 8.16 -16.35 13.38
C CYS A 99 9.34 -15.46 13.86
N GLY A 100 9.09 -14.16 14.04
CA GLY A 100 10.02 -13.21 14.65
C GLY A 100 9.29 -12.14 15.47
N VAL A 101 10.01 -11.13 15.97
CA VAL A 101 9.54 -10.18 17.01
C VAL A 101 8.19 -9.52 16.73
N PHE A 102 7.89 -9.17 15.47
CA PHE A 102 6.60 -8.56 15.10
C PHE A 102 5.42 -9.54 15.29
N ARG A 103 5.68 -10.81 15.03
CA ARG A 103 4.72 -11.91 15.13
C ARG A 103 4.64 -12.45 16.56
N GLU A 104 5.75 -12.46 17.31
CA GLU A 104 5.75 -12.81 18.75
C GLU A 104 4.78 -11.93 19.56
N ALA A 105 4.72 -10.62 19.29
CA ALA A 105 3.77 -9.71 19.95
C ALA A 105 2.29 -9.95 19.56
N TYR A 106 2.03 -10.61 18.42
CA TYR A 106 0.68 -10.82 17.86
C TYR A 106 0.14 -12.25 18.09
N TRP A 107 1.03 -13.23 18.26
CA TRP A 107 0.69 -14.65 18.46
C TRP A 107 -0.19 -14.89 19.70
N GLU A 108 -0.01 -14.07 20.73
CA GLU A 108 -0.74 -14.21 22.00
C GLU A 108 -2.18 -13.69 21.94
N VAL A 109 -2.48 -12.80 20.98
CA VAL A 109 -3.76 -12.08 20.92
C VAL A 109 -4.73 -12.58 19.84
N GLU A 110 -4.26 -12.99 18.66
CA GLU A 110 -5.13 -13.17 17.46
C GLU A 110 -5.11 -14.58 16.81
N GLY A 111 -5.15 -15.65 17.62
CA GLY A 111 -5.76 -16.91 17.15
C GLY A 111 -4.87 -18.11 16.79
N LEU A 112 -3.58 -18.12 17.14
CA LEU A 112 -2.75 -19.34 17.05
C LEU A 112 -2.60 -20.09 18.40
N ARG A 113 -3.58 -19.94 19.31
CA ARG A 113 -3.59 -20.63 20.63
C ARG A 113 -3.60 -22.17 20.54
N TRP A 114 -3.83 -22.74 19.36
CA TRP A 114 -3.77 -24.19 19.14
C TRP A 114 -2.35 -24.75 19.28
N PHE A 115 -1.31 -23.97 18.98
CA PHE A 115 0.08 -24.42 19.05
C PHE A 115 0.69 -24.38 20.47
N GLN A 116 0.03 -23.74 21.44
CA GLN A 116 0.50 -23.64 22.83
C GLN A 116 -0.09 -24.72 23.75
N LYS A 117 -0.83 -25.71 23.21
CA LYS A 117 -1.47 -26.80 23.96
C LYS A 117 -0.90 -28.20 23.67
N LEU A 118 0.29 -28.28 23.08
CA LEU A 118 1.11 -29.49 23.04
C LEU A 118 2.30 -29.31 23.98
#